data_AF-A0AAX3ZDE1-F1
#
_entry.id   AF-A0AAX3ZDE1-F1
#
_cell.length_a   1.000
_cell.length_b   1.000
_cell.length_c   1.000
_cell.angle_alpha   90.00
_cell.angle_beta   90.00
_cell.angle_gamma   90.00
#
_symmetry.space_group_name_H-M   'P 1'
#
loop_
_entity.id
_entity.type
_entity.pdbx_description
1 polymer ?
#
loop_
_entity_poly.entity_id
_entity_poly.type
_entity_poly.pdbx_seq_one_letter_code
_entity_poly.pdbx_strand_id
1 'polypeptide(L)'
;MAQADGATRTVIMTVDDDPGVSRAVARDLRRRYGASYRIVRAESGESALQALRELKLRGDLVAVILADYRMPQMNGIEFLEQAMDVYPAARRVLLTAYADTDAAIDAINVVDLDHYLLKPWDPPEEKLYPVLDDLLGAWRAGDHRPVPSTKVVGHRWSARSSEVREFLARNQVPYRWYSAEEPEGRRLLSAAGQDGERLPVVITADGTPLVEPEAPELAARVGLATTPAADFYDLVVIGGGPAGLGAAVYGASEGLRTVLVERSATGGQAGQSSRIENYLGFPDGVSGGQLTERARRQASKFGAEILTAREVTGLEASGAARIVRFSDGSSIAAHSVILATGVSYRQLAAPGTDDLTGCGVFYGSALTEAAACQDHDVYIVGGANSAGQAAMFLSRGAKSVTLLVRGRSLTASMSHYLIRQIEETPNIRVRCGTVVESAHGDGHLERLTLRDEHGSTELVDAQWLFVFIGAAPHTDWLDGTVLRDERGFILAGPDLTPGGRPPAGWELDRPPYHLETSVPGVFVAGDARAESAKRVASAVGEGAMAVMLVHRYLEQS
;
A
#
# COMPACT_ATOMS: atom_id res chain seq x y z
N MET A 1 41.61 -22.26 30.85
CA MET A 1 41.89 -21.01 30.11
C MET A 1 40.54 -20.42 29.73
N ALA A 2 40.24 -19.24 30.27
CA ALA A 2 38.97 -18.56 30.16
C ALA A 2 38.69 -18.06 28.73
N GLN A 3 37.44 -18.13 28.28
CA GLN A 3 36.95 -17.44 27.09
C GLN A 3 35.59 -16.78 27.39
N ALA A 4 35.68 -15.46 27.62
CA ALA A 4 34.69 -14.38 27.56
C ALA A 4 33.18 -14.73 27.63
N ASP A 5 32.63 -14.67 28.84
CA ASP A 5 31.19 -14.53 29.11
C ASP A 5 30.83 -13.04 29.01
N GLY A 6 30.49 -12.58 27.80
CA GLY A 6 30.26 -11.17 27.46
C GLY A 6 28.93 -10.92 26.75
N ALA A 7 27.92 -11.78 26.96
CA ALA A 7 26.59 -11.54 26.42
C ALA A 7 25.89 -10.42 27.20
N THR A 8 25.59 -9.30 26.54
CA THR A 8 24.80 -8.18 27.09
C THR A 8 23.42 -8.70 27.51
N ARG A 9 23.18 -8.84 28.82
CA ARG A 9 21.87 -9.26 29.34
C ARG A 9 20.88 -8.11 29.27
N THR A 10 19.72 -8.36 28.66
CA THR A 10 18.59 -7.43 28.63
C THR A 10 18.22 -6.96 30.04
N VAL A 11 17.92 -5.67 30.15
CA VAL A 11 17.70 -4.96 31.41
C VAL A 11 16.20 -4.85 31.73
N ILE A 12 15.87 -5.00 33.01
CA ILE A 12 14.63 -4.48 33.60
C ILE A 12 15.03 -3.37 34.56
N MET A 13 14.48 -2.17 34.35
CA MET A 13 14.75 -1.01 35.19
C MET A 13 13.58 -0.74 36.13
N THR A 14 13.88 -0.41 37.38
CA THR A 14 12.90 0.09 38.35
C THR A 14 13.39 1.40 38.97
N VAL A 15 12.48 2.37 39.07
CA VAL A 15 12.72 3.73 39.59
C VAL A 15 11.65 4.03 40.63
N ASP A 16 12.07 4.28 41.85
CA ASP A 16 11.20 4.65 42.98
C ASP A 16 12.07 5.38 44.02
N ASP A 17 11.61 6.53 44.50
CA ASP A 17 12.34 7.39 45.46
C ASP A 17 12.17 6.92 46.91
N ASP A 18 11.18 6.08 47.22
CA ASP A 18 11.03 5.44 48.52
C ASP A 18 12.02 4.27 48.64
N PRO A 19 13.02 4.33 49.55
CA PRO A 19 14.04 3.28 49.64
C PRO A 19 13.49 1.92 50.07
N GLY A 20 12.36 1.87 50.77
CA GLY A 20 11.68 0.65 51.18
C GLY A 20 10.98 -0.02 50.00
N VAL A 21 10.20 0.75 49.24
CA VAL A 21 9.47 0.28 48.07
C VAL A 21 10.44 -0.10 46.94
N SER A 22 11.42 0.75 46.65
CA SER A 22 12.49 0.51 45.68
C SER A 22 13.26 -0.80 45.95
N ARG A 23 13.53 -1.10 47.24
CA ARG A 23 14.12 -2.39 47.65
C ARG A 23 13.17 -3.57 47.48
N ALA A 24 11.88 -3.40 47.78
CA ALA A 24 10.88 -4.44 47.62
C ALA A 24 10.69 -4.84 46.15
N VAL A 25 10.49 -3.87 45.25
CA VAL A 25 10.37 -4.11 43.80
C VAL A 25 11.61 -4.82 43.27
N ALA A 26 12.81 -4.28 43.56
CA ALA A 26 14.05 -4.87 43.08
C ALA A 26 14.28 -6.29 43.62
N ARG A 27 13.85 -6.60 44.85
CA ARG A 27 13.92 -7.95 45.42
C ARG A 27 13.02 -8.91 44.67
N ASP A 28 11.76 -8.54 44.45
CA ASP A 28 10.77 -9.40 43.79
C ASP A 28 11.14 -9.62 42.30
N LEU A 29 11.59 -8.57 41.61
CA LEU A 29 12.14 -8.66 40.25
C LEU A 29 13.35 -9.60 40.18
N ARG A 30 14.31 -9.49 41.11
CA ARG A 30 15.47 -10.38 41.14
C ARG A 30 15.09 -11.83 41.42
N ARG A 31 14.10 -12.06 42.31
CA ARG A 31 13.62 -13.40 42.68
C ARG A 31 13.05 -14.15 41.48
N ARG A 32 12.29 -13.48 40.60
CA ARG A 32 11.66 -14.11 39.42
C ARG A 32 12.51 -14.02 38.16
N TYR A 33 13.16 -12.89 37.89
CA TYR A 33 13.77 -12.57 36.59
C TYR A 33 15.30 -12.50 36.59
N GLY A 34 15.95 -12.51 37.76
CA GLY A 34 17.40 -12.28 37.88
C GLY A 34 18.30 -13.30 37.17
N ALA A 35 17.77 -14.48 36.82
CA ALA A 35 18.49 -15.48 36.01
C ALA A 35 18.60 -15.05 34.54
N SER A 36 17.58 -14.38 34.00
CA SER A 36 17.46 -14.06 32.56
C SER A 36 17.67 -12.57 32.25
N TYR A 37 17.46 -11.69 33.23
CA TYR A 37 17.53 -10.25 33.07
C TYR A 37 18.46 -9.60 34.08
N ARG A 38 19.06 -8.49 33.67
CA ARG A 38 19.80 -7.61 34.57
C ARG A 38 18.84 -6.60 35.21
N ILE A 39 18.74 -6.62 36.54
CA ILE A 39 17.87 -5.68 37.27
C ILE A 39 18.67 -4.42 37.62
N VAL A 40 18.27 -3.28 37.05
CA VAL A 40 18.86 -1.96 37.32
C VAL A 40 17.88 -1.16 38.18
N ARG A 41 18.39 -0.58 39.26
CA ARG A 41 17.61 0.24 40.19
C ARG A 41 18.11 1.67 40.15
N ALA A 42 17.18 2.62 40.15
CA ALA A 42 17.45 4.04 40.34
C ALA A 42 16.55 4.60 41.45
N GLU A 43 17.00 5.67 42.08
CA GLU A 43 16.33 6.30 43.23
C GLU A 43 15.72 7.66 42.87
N SER A 44 15.83 8.07 41.59
CA SER A 44 15.23 9.29 41.05
C SER A 44 15.10 9.19 39.52
N GLY A 45 14.19 9.99 38.93
CA GLY A 45 14.06 10.09 37.48
C GLY A 45 15.36 10.54 36.78
N GLU A 46 16.10 11.50 37.34
CA GLU A 46 17.38 11.96 36.78
C GLU A 46 18.45 10.86 36.77
N SER A 47 18.61 10.15 37.89
CA SER A 47 19.59 9.05 37.98
C SER A 47 19.21 7.88 37.06
N ALA A 48 17.91 7.63 36.88
CA ALA A 48 17.40 6.65 35.93
C ALA A 48 17.71 7.02 34.48
N LEU A 49 17.48 8.28 34.08
CA LEU A 49 17.80 8.76 32.72
C LEU A 49 19.30 8.69 32.44
N GLN A 50 20.13 9.05 33.41
CA GLN A 50 21.58 8.89 33.28
C GLN A 50 21.95 7.42 33.07
N ALA A 51 21.38 6.51 33.87
CA ALA A 51 21.62 5.07 33.72
C ALA A 51 21.14 4.53 32.37
N LEU A 52 19.98 4.98 31.86
CA LEU A 52 19.49 4.61 30.53
C LEU A 52 20.44 5.07 29.43
N ARG A 53 20.95 6.31 29.50
CA ARG A 53 21.94 6.83 28.54
C ARG A 53 23.23 6.01 28.57
N GLU A 54 23.72 5.64 29.75
CA GLU A 54 24.89 4.77 29.88
C GLU A 54 24.66 3.37 29.31
N LEU A 55 23.51 2.76 29.57
CA LEU A 55 23.11 1.48 28.97
C LEU A 55 23.04 1.58 27.44
N LYS A 56 22.52 2.70 26.93
CA LYS A 56 22.38 2.94 25.48
C LYS A 56 23.73 3.01 24.79
N LEU A 57 24.68 3.72 25.39
CA LEU A 57 26.06 3.82 24.90
C LEU A 57 26.78 2.47 24.91
N ARG A 58 26.39 1.55 25.80
CA ARG A 58 26.94 0.18 25.88
C ARG A 58 26.24 -0.80 24.93
N GLY A 59 25.17 -0.39 24.25
CA GLY A 59 24.37 -1.26 23.39
C GLY A 59 23.52 -2.28 24.16
N ASP A 60 23.26 -2.04 25.45
CA ASP A 60 22.36 -2.88 26.25
C ASP A 60 20.91 -2.66 25.79
N LEU A 61 20.08 -3.71 25.89
CA LEU A 61 18.64 -3.61 25.64
C LEU A 61 17.89 -3.42 26.96
N VAL A 62 16.82 -2.63 26.95
CA VAL A 62 15.91 -2.47 28.10
C VAL A 62 14.54 -3.01 27.71
N ALA A 63 14.05 -3.99 28.45
CA ALA A 63 12.78 -4.66 28.17
C ALA A 63 11.59 -4.00 28.85
N VAL A 64 11.73 -3.65 30.12
CA VAL A 64 10.66 -3.06 30.93
C VAL A 64 11.26 -1.98 31.81
N ILE A 65 10.53 -0.87 31.94
CA ILE A 65 10.81 0.23 32.86
C ILE A 65 9.60 0.36 33.79
N LEU A 66 9.84 0.18 35.10
CA LEU A 66 8.86 0.40 36.15
C LEU A 66 9.19 1.71 36.85
N ALA A 67 8.28 2.66 36.87
CA ALA A 67 8.49 3.97 37.50
C ALA A 67 7.40 4.27 38.52
N ASP A 68 7.78 4.77 39.69
CA ASP A 68 6.80 5.32 40.62
C ASP A 68 6.17 6.61 40.09
N TYR A 69 4.87 6.77 40.30
CA TYR A 69 4.17 7.99 39.89
C TYR A 69 4.68 9.21 40.68
N ARG A 70 4.80 9.10 42.00
CA ARG A 70 5.10 10.23 42.89
C ARG A 70 6.57 10.34 43.25
N MET A 71 7.38 10.74 42.27
CA MET A 71 8.78 11.05 42.50
C MET A 71 9.03 12.57 42.61
N PRO A 72 9.94 13.04 43.49
CA PRO A 72 10.33 14.44 43.58
C PRO A 72 10.97 14.95 42.28
N GLN A 73 10.75 16.23 41.95
CA GLN A 73 11.34 16.96 40.81
C GLN A 73 10.90 16.50 39.41
N MET A 74 10.72 15.20 39.19
CA MET A 74 10.26 14.59 37.95
C MET A 74 9.35 13.43 38.31
N ASN A 75 8.08 13.52 37.94
CA ASN A 75 7.12 12.45 38.21
C ASN A 75 7.35 11.25 37.28
N GLY A 76 6.72 10.10 37.58
CA GLY A 76 6.88 8.88 36.81
C GLY A 76 6.48 9.00 35.34
N ILE A 77 5.50 9.85 35.02
CA ILE A 77 5.03 10.06 33.65
C ILE A 77 6.06 10.86 32.86
N GLU A 78 6.54 11.98 33.40
CA GLU A 78 7.58 12.82 32.80
C GLU A 78 8.89 12.03 32.58
N PHE A 79 9.23 11.16 33.53
CA PHE A 79 10.35 10.26 33.39
C PHE A 79 10.15 9.24 32.27
N LEU A 80 8.99 8.56 32.22
CA LEU A 80 8.71 7.55 31.20
C LEU A 80 8.68 8.18 29.79
N GLU A 81 8.16 9.39 29.65
CA GLU A 81 8.19 10.16 28.41
C GLU A 81 9.63 10.40 27.93
N GLN A 82 10.50 10.89 28.81
CA GLN A 82 11.93 11.09 28.47
C GLN A 82 12.69 9.77 28.27
N ALA A 83 12.28 8.71 28.95
CA ALA A 83 12.87 7.39 28.78
C ALA A 83 12.53 6.79 27.40
N MET A 84 11.37 7.14 26.83
CA MET A 84 10.97 6.71 25.49
C MET A 84 11.86 7.29 24.39
N ASP A 85 12.41 8.50 24.58
CA ASP A 85 13.38 9.05 23.64
C ASP A 85 14.65 8.20 23.55
N VAL A 86 14.99 7.48 24.62
CA VAL A 86 16.19 6.64 24.71
C VAL A 86 15.89 5.18 24.34
N TYR A 87 14.78 4.63 24.85
CA TYR A 87 14.31 3.26 24.64
C TYR A 87 12.81 3.23 24.31
N PRO A 88 12.43 3.57 23.06
CA PRO A 88 11.01 3.66 22.67
C PRO A 88 10.28 2.31 22.67
N ALA A 89 11.02 1.21 22.69
CA ALA A 89 10.48 -0.14 22.64
C ALA A 89 10.46 -0.83 24.02
N ALA A 90 10.92 -0.16 25.08
CA ALA A 90 10.79 -0.71 26.43
C ALA A 90 9.32 -0.61 26.88
N ARG A 91 8.79 -1.67 27.50
CA ARG A 91 7.45 -1.66 28.08
C ARG A 91 7.42 -0.76 29.31
N ARG A 92 6.38 0.03 29.44
CA ARG A 92 6.23 1.08 30.45
C ARG A 92 5.22 0.65 31.49
N VAL A 93 5.66 0.61 32.75
CA VAL A 93 4.81 0.28 33.88
C VAL A 93 4.85 1.40 34.90
N LEU A 94 3.70 1.96 35.23
CA LEU A 94 3.58 2.97 36.27
C LEU A 94 3.20 2.29 37.60
N LEU A 95 3.99 2.47 38.64
CA LEU A 95 3.64 2.07 40.01
C LEU A 95 2.88 3.23 40.64
N THR A 96 1.68 2.98 41.15
CA THR A 96 0.81 4.05 41.66
C THR A 96 0.02 3.63 42.89
N ALA A 97 -0.49 4.60 43.65
CA ALA A 97 -1.37 4.37 44.79
C ALA A 97 -2.84 4.56 44.40
N TYR A 98 -3.77 4.05 45.22
CA TYR A 98 -5.22 4.04 44.95
C TYR A 98 -5.84 5.42 44.65
N ALA A 99 -5.19 6.51 45.08
CA ALA A 99 -5.68 7.87 44.94
C ALA A 99 -5.31 8.55 43.60
N ASP A 100 -4.47 7.90 42.78
CA ASP A 100 -3.84 8.50 41.59
C ASP A 100 -4.34 7.84 40.28
N THR A 101 -5.49 7.13 40.32
CA THR A 101 -6.02 6.33 39.21
C THR A 101 -6.45 7.18 38.00
N ASP A 102 -6.98 8.39 38.22
CA ASP A 102 -7.38 9.30 37.13
C ASP A 102 -6.15 9.83 36.36
N ALA A 103 -5.04 10.10 37.06
CA ALA A 103 -3.77 10.49 36.44
C ALA A 103 -3.11 9.34 35.65
N ALA A 104 -3.34 8.09 36.06
CA ALA A 104 -2.89 6.91 35.30
C ALA A 104 -3.69 6.73 34.00
N ILE A 105 -4.97 7.14 33.95
CA ILE A 105 -5.78 7.12 32.73
C ILE A 105 -5.29 8.18 31.73
N ASP A 106 -4.95 9.38 32.20
CA ASP A 106 -4.35 10.41 31.34
C ASP A 106 -2.97 9.99 30.80
N ALA A 107 -2.18 9.25 31.59
CA ALA A 107 -0.88 8.71 31.20
C ALA A 107 -0.96 7.71 30.02
N ILE A 108 -2.05 6.94 29.91
CA ILE A 108 -2.28 6.01 28.80
C ILE A 108 -2.34 6.78 27.47
N ASN A 109 -2.99 7.95 27.47
CA ASN A 109 -3.16 8.75 26.26
C ASN A 109 -1.93 9.58 25.88
N VAL A 110 -1.09 9.96 26.87
CA VAL A 110 0.05 10.87 26.67
C VAL A 110 1.37 10.11 26.43
N VAL A 111 1.61 9.00 27.14
CA VAL A 111 2.91 8.29 27.14
C VAL A 111 2.80 6.84 26.66
N ASP A 112 1.63 6.45 26.13
CA ASP A 112 1.37 5.09 25.63
C ASP A 112 1.70 4.02 26.69
N LEU A 113 1.25 4.26 27.93
CA LEU A 113 1.54 3.40 29.07
C LEU A 113 1.03 1.97 28.83
N ASP A 114 1.91 0.97 28.90
CA ASP A 114 1.53 -0.42 28.66
C ASP A 114 0.73 -1.02 29.84
N HIS A 115 1.03 -0.60 31.08
CA HIS A 115 0.28 -1.02 32.27
C HIS A 115 0.49 -0.07 33.47
N TYR A 116 -0.42 -0.08 34.44
CA TYR A 116 -0.17 0.50 35.77
C TYR A 116 -0.41 -0.56 36.86
N LEU A 117 0.39 -0.52 37.92
CA LEU A 117 0.31 -1.45 39.06
C LEU A 117 0.06 -0.69 40.36
N LEU A 118 -0.88 -1.20 41.15
CA LEU A 118 -1.21 -0.60 42.44
C LEU A 118 -0.28 -1.09 43.56
N LYS A 119 0.26 -0.14 44.33
CA LYS A 119 0.99 -0.40 45.58
C LYS A 119 0.01 -0.60 46.74
N PRO A 120 0.19 -1.62 47.61
CA PRO A 120 1.15 -2.72 47.54
C PRO A 120 0.64 -3.90 46.66
N TRP A 121 1.56 -4.57 45.96
CA TRP A 121 1.29 -5.71 45.06
C TRP A 121 1.43 -7.08 45.72
N ASP A 122 1.30 -7.18 47.05
CA ASP A 122 1.35 -8.46 47.75
C ASP A 122 0.04 -9.26 47.57
N PRO A 123 0.09 -10.56 47.23
CA PRO A 123 1.28 -11.34 46.85
C PRO A 123 1.75 -11.05 45.42
N PRO A 124 3.07 -10.96 45.15
CA PRO A 124 3.61 -10.62 43.82
C PRO A 124 3.30 -11.70 42.77
N GLU A 125 3.08 -12.95 43.19
CA GLU A 125 2.67 -14.05 42.32
C GLU A 125 1.31 -13.80 41.64
N GLU A 126 0.43 -13.00 42.24
CA GLU A 126 -0.91 -12.72 41.70
C GLU A 126 -0.96 -11.36 40.99
N LYS A 127 -0.22 -10.36 41.49
CA LYS A 127 -0.39 -8.95 41.05
C LYS A 127 0.76 -8.38 40.24
N LEU A 128 1.99 -8.87 40.41
CA LEU A 128 3.19 -8.31 39.77
C LEU A 128 3.71 -9.20 38.64
N TYR A 129 3.90 -10.50 38.90
CA TYR A 129 4.52 -11.39 37.92
C TYR A 129 3.68 -11.66 36.68
N PRO A 130 2.35 -11.91 36.75
CA PRO A 130 1.56 -12.16 35.54
C PRO A 130 1.63 -11.01 34.54
N VAL A 131 1.50 -9.77 35.02
CA VAL A 131 1.61 -8.55 34.20
C VAL A 131 2.99 -8.45 33.55
N LEU A 132 4.06 -8.63 34.32
CA LEU A 132 5.41 -8.54 33.79
C LEU A 132 5.75 -9.70 32.84
N ASP A 133 5.23 -10.90 33.10
CA ASP A 133 5.40 -12.07 32.22
C ASP A 133 4.73 -11.79 30.84
N ASP A 134 3.52 -11.21 30.83
CA ASP A 134 2.81 -10.81 29.60
C ASP A 134 3.56 -9.69 28.86
N LEU A 135 4.00 -8.64 29.57
CA LEU A 135 4.75 -7.53 28.96
C LEU A 135 6.10 -7.99 28.41
N LEU A 136 6.82 -8.84 29.13
CA LEU A 136 8.07 -9.44 28.65
C LEU A 136 7.82 -10.42 27.49
N GLY A 137 6.69 -11.13 27.48
CA GLY A 137 6.25 -11.95 26.36
C GLY A 137 5.98 -11.11 25.12
N ALA A 138 5.22 -10.02 25.26
CA ALA A 138 4.92 -9.06 24.20
C ALA A 138 6.18 -8.32 23.71
N TRP A 139 7.13 -8.04 24.61
CA TRP A 139 8.44 -7.50 24.27
C TRP A 139 9.28 -8.55 23.52
N ARG A 140 9.33 -9.81 23.93
CA ARG A 140 10.06 -10.85 23.17
C ARG A 140 9.44 -11.15 21.80
N ALA A 141 8.12 -11.01 21.69
CA ALA A 141 7.39 -11.23 20.44
C ALA A 141 7.54 -10.08 19.44
N GLY A 142 7.90 -8.88 19.89
CA GLY A 142 8.25 -7.78 18.99
C GLY A 142 9.74 -7.79 18.62
N ASP A 143 10.08 -7.09 17.54
CA ASP A 143 11.47 -7.00 17.05
C ASP A 143 12.20 -5.83 17.72
N HIS A 144 12.97 -6.09 18.78
CA HIS A 144 13.56 -5.08 19.67
C HIS A 144 15.07 -4.90 19.47
N ARG A 145 15.57 -5.25 18.28
CA ARG A 145 16.87 -4.75 17.82
C ARG A 145 16.74 -3.22 17.64
N PRO A 146 17.81 -2.40 17.82
CA PRO A 146 17.80 -1.06 17.25
C PRO A 146 17.40 -1.28 15.80
N VAL A 147 16.21 -0.82 15.38
CA VAL A 147 15.81 -0.98 14.00
C VAL A 147 16.64 0.05 13.26
N PRO A 148 17.61 -0.36 12.43
CA PRO A 148 18.12 0.53 11.42
C PRO A 148 16.92 0.96 10.56
N SER A 149 16.28 2.08 10.90
CA SER A 149 15.08 2.56 10.22
C SER A 149 15.51 3.45 9.06
N THR A 150 14.99 3.16 7.88
CA THR A 150 15.10 4.04 6.72
C THR A 150 14.58 5.43 7.10
N LYS A 151 15.37 6.47 6.84
CA LYS A 151 15.00 7.87 7.06
C LYS A 151 14.92 8.55 5.71
N VAL A 152 13.88 9.34 5.51
CA VAL A 152 13.72 10.15 4.31
C VAL A 152 13.79 11.60 4.76
N VAL A 153 14.82 12.31 4.32
CA VAL A 153 14.95 13.75 4.52
C VAL A 153 14.59 14.43 3.22
N GLY A 154 13.60 15.31 3.24
CA GLY A 154 13.14 15.96 2.03
C GLY A 154 12.36 17.23 2.28
N HIS A 155 11.83 17.79 1.21
CA HIS A 155 10.99 18.98 1.26
C HIS A 155 9.53 18.59 1.07
N ARG A 156 8.63 19.10 1.91
CA ARG A 156 7.20 18.72 1.91
C ARG A 156 6.48 18.99 0.59
N TRP A 157 6.96 19.95 -0.19
CA TRP A 157 6.40 20.34 -1.48
C TRP A 157 7.14 19.74 -2.69
N SER A 158 8.11 18.85 -2.46
CA SER A 158 8.84 18.20 -3.55
C SER A 158 8.06 16.98 -4.05
N ALA A 159 7.72 16.97 -5.34
CA ALA A 159 7.10 15.82 -6.02
C ALA A 159 7.95 14.55 -5.83
N ARG A 160 9.27 14.67 -6.02
CA ARG A 160 10.21 13.58 -5.82
C ARG A 160 10.21 13.02 -4.39
N SER A 161 10.09 13.89 -3.40
CA SER A 161 9.97 13.48 -1.99
C SER A 161 8.66 12.74 -1.72
N SER A 162 7.57 13.12 -2.38
CA SER A 162 6.29 12.41 -2.29
C SER A 162 6.35 11.05 -2.99
N GLU A 163 6.93 10.97 -4.19
CA GLU A 163 7.10 9.70 -4.92
C GLU A 163 7.89 8.66 -4.11
N VAL A 164 9.02 9.05 -3.52
CA VAL A 164 9.84 8.15 -2.68
C VAL A 164 9.07 7.66 -1.45
N ARG A 165 8.35 8.56 -0.77
CA ARG A 165 7.53 8.19 0.38
C ARG A 165 6.37 7.27 0.01
N GLU A 166 5.69 7.55 -1.10
CA GLU A 166 4.62 6.72 -1.61
C GLU A 166 5.14 5.33 -1.98
N PHE A 167 6.28 5.25 -2.66
CA PHE A 167 6.93 3.99 -3.01
C PHE A 167 7.23 3.14 -1.76
N LEU A 168 7.83 3.73 -0.73
CA LEU A 168 8.14 3.04 0.53
C LEU A 168 6.86 2.60 1.25
N ALA A 169 5.86 3.48 1.34
CA ALA A 169 4.58 3.18 1.99
C ALA A 169 3.84 2.03 1.27
N ARG A 170 3.76 2.08 -0.06
CA ARG A 170 3.07 1.06 -0.87
C ARG A 170 3.78 -0.29 -0.87
N ASN A 171 5.09 -0.30 -0.66
CA ASN A 171 5.87 -1.52 -0.48
C ASN A 171 6.05 -1.93 0.98
N GLN A 172 5.37 -1.25 1.91
CA GLN A 172 5.40 -1.51 3.36
C GLN A 172 6.79 -1.50 3.96
N VAL A 173 7.66 -0.66 3.41
CA VAL A 173 8.98 -0.40 3.95
C VAL A 173 8.82 0.67 5.03
N PRO A 174 9.04 0.35 6.31
CA PRO A 174 8.94 1.33 7.38
C PRO A 174 9.97 2.44 7.18
N TYR A 175 9.55 3.70 7.29
CA TYR A 175 10.44 4.84 7.21
C TYR A 175 10.03 5.94 8.19
N ARG A 176 10.99 6.81 8.52
CA ARG A 176 10.74 8.07 9.22
C ARG A 176 10.98 9.24 8.29
N TRP A 177 10.05 10.19 8.27
CA TRP A 177 10.17 11.41 7.49
C TRP A 177 10.74 12.54 8.34
N TYR A 178 11.65 13.32 7.76
CA TYR A 178 12.22 14.53 8.34
C TYR A 178 12.17 15.65 7.31
N SER A 179 11.70 16.83 7.72
CA SER A 179 11.82 18.02 6.87
C SER A 179 13.27 18.46 6.80
N ALA A 180 13.79 18.72 5.59
CA ALA A 180 15.12 19.30 5.39
C ALA A 180 15.27 20.69 6.07
N GLU A 181 14.16 21.38 6.33
CA GLU A 181 14.15 22.70 6.95
C GLU A 181 14.29 22.65 8.48
N GLU A 182 13.96 21.51 9.10
CA GLU A 182 13.98 21.33 10.55
C GLU A 182 15.40 21.02 11.08
N PRO A 183 15.70 21.35 12.35
CA PRO A 183 17.03 21.12 12.92
C PRO A 183 17.52 19.68 12.78
N GLU A 184 16.63 18.71 12.98
CA GLU A 184 16.98 17.29 12.92
C GLU A 184 17.22 16.82 11.47
N GLY A 185 16.44 17.29 10.50
CA GLY A 185 16.68 17.03 9.09
C GLY A 185 18.01 17.59 8.60
N ARG A 186 18.38 18.81 9.02
CA ARG A 186 19.69 19.41 8.71
C ARG A 186 20.85 18.62 9.30
N ARG A 187 20.70 18.11 10.53
CA ARG A 187 21.70 17.23 11.16
C ARG A 187 21.88 15.93 10.37
N LEU A 188 20.77 15.31 9.95
CA LEU A 188 20.80 14.09 9.14
C LEU A 188 21.47 14.32 7.77
N LEU A 189 21.19 15.43 7.10
CA LEU A 189 21.85 15.81 5.84
C LEU A 189 23.35 16.01 6.04
N SER A 190 23.74 16.77 7.06
CA SER A 190 25.16 16.99 7.38
C SER A 190 25.88 15.69 7.71
N ALA A 191 25.26 14.78 8.49
CA ALA A 191 25.81 13.46 8.78
C ALA A 191 25.92 12.56 7.54
N ALA A 192 25.01 12.73 6.57
CA ALA A 192 25.04 12.08 5.27
C ALA A 192 26.01 12.75 4.25
N GLY A 193 26.70 13.82 4.65
CA GLY A 193 27.59 14.59 3.78
C GLY A 193 26.85 15.34 2.66
N GLN A 194 25.59 15.70 2.87
CA GLN A 194 24.74 16.41 1.93
C GLN A 194 24.46 17.84 2.40
N ASP A 195 24.36 18.78 1.46
CA ASP A 195 24.06 20.20 1.68
C ASP A 195 22.55 20.51 1.70
N GLY A 196 21.73 19.58 1.22
CA GLY A 196 20.27 19.73 1.13
C GLY A 196 19.80 20.40 -0.17
N GLU A 197 20.68 20.62 -1.15
CA GLU A 197 20.30 21.15 -2.47
C GLU A 197 19.61 20.09 -3.33
N ARG A 198 19.97 18.81 -3.15
CA ARG A 198 19.41 17.66 -3.85
C ARG A 198 18.60 16.79 -2.91
N LEU A 199 17.28 16.77 -3.10
CA LEU A 199 16.31 16.11 -2.21
C LEU A 199 15.29 15.30 -3.01
N PRO A 200 14.80 14.17 -2.47
CA PRO A 200 15.02 13.68 -1.11
C PRO A 200 16.36 12.94 -0.95
N VAL A 201 16.88 12.92 0.28
CA VAL A 201 17.96 12.02 0.70
C VAL A 201 17.35 10.89 1.53
N VAL A 202 17.54 9.66 1.09
CA VAL A 202 17.13 8.45 1.82
C VAL A 202 18.35 7.88 2.52
N ILE A 203 18.33 7.86 3.85
CA ILE A 203 19.33 7.18 4.66
C ILE A 203 18.77 5.79 4.96
N THR A 204 19.34 4.77 4.35
CA THR A 204 18.91 3.38 4.52
C THR A 204 19.14 2.90 5.95
N ALA A 205 18.56 1.75 6.24
CA ALA A 205 18.78 1.01 7.46
C ALA A 205 20.29 0.95 7.86
N ASP A 206 21.14 0.50 6.95
CA ASP A 206 22.59 0.38 7.18
C ASP A 206 23.36 1.72 7.26
N GLY A 207 22.66 2.86 7.17
CA GLY A 207 23.23 4.20 7.25
C GLY A 207 23.73 4.76 5.92
N THR A 208 23.54 4.05 4.81
CA THR A 208 23.95 4.52 3.47
C THR A 208 23.03 5.65 2.99
N PRO A 209 23.56 6.82 2.61
CA PRO A 209 22.76 7.88 2.02
C PRO A 209 22.57 7.64 0.51
N LEU A 210 21.33 7.76 0.05
CA LEU A 210 20.95 7.75 -1.36
C LEU A 210 20.33 9.12 -1.71
N VAL A 211 20.85 9.76 -2.75
CA VAL A 211 20.42 11.10 -3.17
C VAL A 211 19.49 10.98 -4.37
N GLU A 212 18.24 11.42 -4.21
CA GLU A 212 17.18 11.35 -5.22
C GLU A 212 16.95 9.94 -5.82
N PRO A 213 17.02 8.85 -5.03
CA PRO A 213 17.16 7.49 -5.56
C PRO A 213 15.99 7.07 -6.42
N GLU A 214 16.30 6.50 -7.59
CA GLU A 214 15.29 5.87 -8.45
C GLU A 214 14.70 4.62 -7.79
N ALA A 215 13.49 4.24 -8.22
CA ALA A 215 12.76 3.13 -7.60
C ALA A 215 13.56 1.81 -7.56
N PRO A 216 14.28 1.38 -8.63
CA PRO A 216 15.05 0.14 -8.57
C PRO A 216 16.22 0.18 -7.58
N GLU A 217 16.94 1.30 -7.51
CA GLU A 217 18.03 1.50 -6.55
C GLU A 217 17.49 1.49 -5.12
N LEU A 218 16.43 2.27 -4.88
CA LEU A 218 15.78 2.33 -3.57
C LEU A 218 15.29 0.96 -3.13
N ALA A 219 14.59 0.24 -4.00
CA ALA A 219 14.05 -1.09 -3.75
C ALA A 219 15.13 -2.08 -3.29
N ALA A 220 16.24 -2.16 -4.03
CA ALA A 220 17.35 -3.03 -3.70
C ALA A 220 17.97 -2.68 -2.33
N ARG A 221 18.09 -1.39 -2.04
CA ARG A 221 18.69 -0.87 -0.80
C ARG A 221 17.81 -1.03 0.43
N VAL A 222 16.49 -1.12 0.27
CA VAL A 222 15.54 -1.36 1.37
C VAL A 222 15.13 -2.83 1.51
N GLY A 223 15.82 -3.73 0.81
CA GLY A 223 15.64 -5.18 0.97
C GLY A 223 14.44 -5.76 0.22
N LEU A 224 13.89 -5.04 -0.77
CA LEU A 224 12.93 -5.62 -1.70
C LEU A 224 13.66 -6.48 -2.72
N ALA A 225 13.04 -7.61 -3.11
CA ALA A 225 13.57 -8.45 -4.17
C ALA A 225 13.43 -7.70 -5.50
N THR A 226 14.56 -7.36 -6.11
CA THR A 226 14.62 -6.73 -7.43
C THR A 226 15.28 -7.66 -8.45
N THR A 227 16.04 -8.67 -8.03
CA THR A 227 16.75 -9.56 -8.94
C THR A 227 16.10 -10.94 -8.90
N PRO A 228 15.77 -11.54 -10.06
CA PRO A 228 15.27 -12.90 -10.12
C PRO A 228 16.23 -13.89 -9.44
N ALA A 229 15.69 -14.81 -8.65
CA ALA A 229 16.46 -15.90 -8.07
C ALA A 229 16.79 -17.01 -9.10
N ALA A 230 16.20 -16.96 -10.30
CA ALA A 230 16.38 -17.92 -11.36
C ALA A 230 16.37 -17.25 -12.74
N ASP A 231 17.01 -17.90 -13.70
CA ASP A 231 16.90 -17.50 -15.12
C ASP A 231 15.67 -18.14 -15.80
N PHE A 232 15.05 -19.15 -15.17
CA PHE A 232 13.94 -19.92 -15.74
C PHE A 232 12.85 -20.25 -14.71
N TYR A 233 11.58 -20.06 -15.10
CA TYR A 233 10.37 -20.26 -14.30
C TYR A 233 9.32 -21.11 -15.04
N ASP A 234 8.41 -21.74 -14.31
CA ASP A 234 7.25 -22.38 -14.96
C ASP A 234 6.22 -21.32 -15.38
N LEU A 235 6.06 -20.29 -14.55
CA LEU A 235 5.11 -19.21 -14.73
C LEU A 235 5.71 -17.85 -14.35
N VAL A 236 5.67 -16.90 -15.29
CA VAL A 236 5.91 -15.47 -15.03
C VAL A 236 4.58 -14.73 -15.05
N VAL A 237 4.28 -13.98 -14.00
CA VAL A 237 3.11 -13.09 -13.91
C VAL A 237 3.57 -11.65 -14.01
N ILE A 238 3.05 -10.88 -14.96
CA ILE A 238 3.44 -9.48 -15.19
C ILE A 238 2.33 -8.56 -14.70
N GLY A 239 2.59 -7.84 -13.60
CA GLY A 239 1.66 -6.92 -12.94
C GLY A 239 1.20 -7.42 -11.57
N GLY A 240 1.36 -6.59 -10.54
CA GLY A 240 1.06 -6.88 -9.14
C GLY A 240 -0.33 -6.46 -8.67
N GLY A 241 -1.29 -6.28 -9.58
CA GLY A 241 -2.68 -6.00 -9.23
C GLY A 241 -3.46 -7.24 -8.75
N PRO A 242 -4.77 -7.14 -8.47
CA PRO A 242 -5.57 -8.28 -7.99
C PRO A 242 -5.52 -9.52 -8.89
N ALA A 243 -5.51 -9.34 -10.22
CA ALA A 243 -5.38 -10.45 -11.17
C ALA A 243 -4.03 -11.15 -11.04
N GLY A 244 -2.94 -10.39 -11.01
CA GLY A 244 -1.60 -10.96 -10.88
C GLY A 244 -1.35 -11.59 -9.52
N LEU A 245 -1.82 -10.96 -8.44
CA LEU A 245 -1.74 -11.55 -7.09
C LEU A 245 -2.57 -12.85 -7.00
N GLY A 246 -3.74 -12.90 -7.62
CA GLY A 246 -4.53 -14.13 -7.75
C GLY A 246 -3.77 -15.23 -8.49
N ALA A 247 -3.17 -14.90 -9.64
CA ALA A 247 -2.35 -15.83 -10.41
C ALA A 247 -1.09 -16.29 -9.63
N ALA A 248 -0.42 -15.41 -8.90
CA ALA A 248 0.75 -15.76 -8.11
C ALA A 248 0.42 -16.69 -6.95
N VAL A 249 -0.70 -16.45 -6.25
CA VAL A 249 -1.19 -17.36 -5.18
C VAL A 249 -1.46 -18.75 -5.75
N TYR A 250 -2.27 -18.83 -6.82
CA TYR A 250 -2.67 -20.11 -7.37
C TYR A 250 -1.49 -20.85 -8.01
N GLY A 251 -0.67 -20.17 -8.82
CA GLY A 251 0.49 -20.76 -9.47
C GLY A 251 1.47 -21.37 -8.48
N ALA A 252 1.84 -20.63 -7.44
CA ALA A 252 2.72 -21.17 -6.41
C ALA A 252 2.06 -22.27 -5.57
N SER A 253 0.77 -22.13 -5.23
CA SER A 253 0.07 -23.16 -4.44
C SER A 253 -0.14 -24.49 -5.18
N GLU A 254 -0.19 -24.45 -6.51
CA GLU A 254 -0.30 -25.62 -7.39
C GLU A 254 1.07 -26.19 -7.80
N GLY A 255 2.15 -25.66 -7.23
CA GLY A 255 3.50 -26.20 -7.35
C GLY A 255 4.34 -25.65 -8.51
N LEU A 256 3.85 -24.65 -9.23
CA LEU A 256 4.63 -23.98 -10.28
C LEU A 256 5.70 -23.08 -9.66
N ARG A 257 6.92 -23.13 -10.18
CA ARG A 257 7.95 -22.12 -9.89
C ARG A 257 7.51 -20.78 -10.48
N THR A 258 6.90 -19.96 -9.63
CA THR A 258 6.19 -18.75 -10.04
C THR A 258 6.94 -17.49 -9.62
N VAL A 259 7.09 -16.55 -10.55
CA VAL A 259 7.55 -15.18 -10.25
C VAL A 259 6.52 -14.16 -10.70
N LEU A 260 6.20 -13.20 -9.82
CA LEU A 260 5.42 -12.03 -10.12
C LEU A 260 6.34 -10.83 -10.28
N VAL A 261 6.23 -10.11 -11.39
CA VAL A 261 7.02 -8.92 -11.70
C VAL A 261 6.12 -7.68 -11.62
N GLU A 262 6.51 -6.71 -10.79
CA GLU A 262 5.78 -5.45 -10.58
C GLU A 262 6.71 -4.24 -10.71
N ARG A 263 6.29 -3.26 -11.52
CA ARG A 263 7.09 -2.07 -11.84
C ARG A 263 7.22 -1.07 -10.70
N SER A 264 6.30 -1.06 -9.73
CA SER A 264 6.27 -0.07 -8.66
C SER A 264 5.95 -0.70 -7.31
N ALA A 265 4.72 -1.16 -7.11
CA ALA A 265 4.26 -1.74 -5.86
C ALA A 265 3.04 -2.62 -6.10
N THR A 266 2.94 -3.69 -5.32
CA THR A 266 1.79 -4.59 -5.36
C THR A 266 0.50 -3.87 -4.97
N GLY A 267 -0.61 -4.34 -5.52
CA GLY A 267 -1.97 -3.87 -5.26
C GLY A 267 -2.66 -3.22 -6.47
N GLY A 268 -1.89 -2.71 -7.43
CA GLY A 268 -2.44 -2.04 -8.62
C GLY A 268 -3.43 -0.92 -8.25
N GLN A 269 -4.42 -0.68 -9.12
CA GLN A 269 -5.49 0.31 -8.86
C GLN A 269 -6.32 -0.02 -7.62
N ALA A 270 -6.62 -1.31 -7.40
CA ALA A 270 -7.41 -1.74 -6.25
C ALA A 270 -6.73 -1.40 -4.92
N GLY A 271 -5.39 -1.50 -4.84
CA GLY A 271 -4.62 -1.19 -3.62
C GLY A 271 -4.78 0.25 -3.12
N GLN A 272 -5.18 1.18 -3.98
CA GLN A 272 -5.41 2.58 -3.63
C GLN A 272 -6.84 2.86 -3.15
N SER A 273 -7.75 1.88 -3.24
CA SER A 273 -9.12 2.04 -2.79
C SER A 273 -9.18 2.09 -1.26
N SER A 274 -9.81 3.13 -0.72
CA SER A 274 -10.05 3.29 0.72
C SER A 274 -10.94 2.17 1.28
N ARG A 275 -11.96 1.76 0.52
CA ARG A 275 -12.91 0.72 0.91
C ARG A 275 -13.52 0.01 -0.31
N ILE A 276 -13.55 -1.32 -0.25
CA ILE A 276 -14.18 -2.21 -1.23
C ILE A 276 -15.29 -2.98 -0.52
N GLU A 277 -16.54 -2.68 -0.84
CA GLU A 277 -17.73 -3.30 -0.20
C GLU A 277 -18.27 -4.49 -0.98
N ASN A 278 -17.96 -4.58 -2.27
CA ASN A 278 -18.50 -5.60 -3.18
C ASN A 278 -17.55 -6.79 -3.39
N TYR A 279 -16.64 -7.04 -2.45
CA TYR A 279 -15.77 -8.22 -2.45
C TYR A 279 -16.30 -9.28 -1.48
N LEU A 280 -16.68 -10.43 -2.02
CA LEU A 280 -17.29 -11.52 -1.26
C LEU A 280 -16.38 -11.96 -0.10
N GLY A 281 -16.97 -12.15 1.08
CA GLY A 281 -16.26 -12.54 2.30
C GLY A 281 -15.93 -11.39 3.26
N PHE A 282 -16.20 -10.14 2.87
CA PHE A 282 -16.00 -8.95 3.71
C PHE A 282 -17.33 -8.19 3.89
N PRO A 283 -18.20 -8.60 4.83
CA PRO A 283 -19.51 -7.98 5.01
C PRO A 283 -19.44 -6.49 5.40
N ASP A 284 -18.38 -6.09 6.12
CA ASP A 284 -18.13 -4.69 6.50
C ASP A 284 -17.22 -3.96 5.48
N GLY A 285 -16.95 -4.58 4.33
CA GLY A 285 -15.96 -4.14 3.36
C GLY A 285 -14.51 -4.35 3.84
N VAL A 286 -13.56 -4.12 2.92
CA VAL A 286 -12.12 -4.23 3.18
C VAL A 286 -11.39 -3.11 2.45
N SER A 287 -10.32 -2.54 3.01
CA SER A 287 -9.53 -1.58 2.24
C SER A 287 -8.78 -2.29 1.12
N GLY A 288 -8.57 -1.60 0.01
CA GLY A 288 -7.81 -2.10 -1.13
C GLY A 288 -6.40 -2.52 -0.74
N GLY A 289 -5.73 -1.71 0.08
CA GLY A 289 -4.41 -2.01 0.64
C GLY A 289 -4.42 -3.28 1.50
N GLN A 290 -5.41 -3.45 2.38
CA GLN A 290 -5.53 -4.66 3.21
C GLN A 290 -5.74 -5.93 2.37
N LEU A 291 -6.63 -5.86 1.37
CA LEU A 291 -6.94 -6.99 0.51
C LEU A 291 -5.69 -7.44 -0.26
N THR A 292 -5.01 -6.49 -0.90
CA THR A 292 -3.85 -6.78 -1.76
C THR A 292 -2.62 -7.19 -0.95
N GLU A 293 -2.44 -6.65 0.26
CA GLU A 293 -1.39 -7.09 1.17
C GLU A 293 -1.59 -8.53 1.63
N ARG A 294 -2.82 -8.89 2.02
CA ARG A 294 -3.12 -10.27 2.42
C ARG A 294 -2.85 -11.26 1.28
N ALA A 295 -3.20 -10.88 0.04
CA ALA A 295 -2.90 -11.67 -1.14
C ALA A 295 -1.39 -11.78 -1.40
N ARG A 296 -0.63 -10.68 -1.26
CA ARG A 296 0.84 -10.69 -1.36
C ARG A 296 1.46 -11.66 -0.34
N ARG A 297 1.08 -11.57 0.94
CA ARG A 297 1.56 -12.49 1.99
C ARG A 297 1.23 -13.94 1.68
N GLN A 298 0.04 -14.19 1.15
CA GLN A 298 -0.38 -15.53 0.76
C GLN A 298 0.46 -16.08 -0.41
N ALA A 299 0.72 -15.27 -1.44
CA ALA A 299 1.58 -15.66 -2.56
C ALA A 299 2.99 -16.02 -2.06
N SER A 300 3.61 -15.14 -1.25
CA SER A 300 4.93 -15.40 -0.67
C SER A 300 4.96 -16.63 0.24
N LYS A 301 3.89 -16.87 1.03
CA LYS A 301 3.77 -18.07 1.86
C LYS A 301 3.82 -19.37 1.05
N PHE A 302 3.24 -19.36 -0.16
CA PHE A 302 3.29 -20.51 -1.07
C PHE A 302 4.58 -20.60 -1.89
N GLY A 303 5.49 -19.63 -1.75
CA GLY A 303 6.78 -19.63 -2.45
C GLY A 303 6.78 -18.88 -3.78
N ALA A 304 5.75 -18.08 -4.09
CA ALA A 304 5.82 -17.15 -5.20
C ALA A 304 6.91 -16.10 -4.95
N GLU A 305 7.83 -15.95 -5.89
CA GLU A 305 8.79 -14.86 -5.89
C GLU A 305 8.10 -13.57 -6.34
N ILE A 306 8.38 -12.44 -5.69
CA ILE A 306 7.77 -11.14 -6.04
C ILE A 306 8.90 -10.15 -6.28
N LEU A 307 9.11 -9.81 -7.56
CA LEU A 307 10.05 -8.80 -7.99
C LEU A 307 9.35 -7.45 -8.03
N THR A 308 9.89 -6.49 -7.27
CA THR A 308 9.40 -5.11 -7.20
C THR A 308 10.36 -4.17 -7.93
N ALA A 309 9.85 -3.02 -8.39
CA ALA A 309 10.62 -2.00 -9.10
C ALA A 309 11.28 -2.56 -10.38
N ARG A 310 10.59 -3.49 -11.04
CA ARG A 310 11.03 -4.10 -12.29
C ARG A 310 9.99 -3.89 -13.38
N GLU A 311 10.42 -3.19 -14.43
CA GLU A 311 9.59 -2.95 -15.60
C GLU A 311 9.91 -3.97 -16.69
N VAL A 312 8.87 -4.63 -17.18
CA VAL A 312 8.95 -5.48 -18.38
C VAL A 312 8.70 -4.61 -19.60
N THR A 313 9.59 -4.72 -20.59
CA THR A 313 9.58 -3.92 -21.83
C THR A 313 9.46 -4.77 -23.08
N GLY A 314 9.57 -6.10 -22.97
CA GLY A 314 9.46 -6.99 -24.12
C GLY A 314 9.06 -8.41 -23.73
N LEU A 315 8.37 -9.07 -24.66
CA LEU A 315 7.99 -10.48 -24.59
C LEU A 315 8.29 -11.11 -25.95
N GLU A 316 8.94 -12.26 -25.95
CA GLU A 316 9.28 -12.98 -27.18
C GLU A 316 9.01 -14.48 -27.01
N ALA A 317 8.44 -15.11 -28.04
CA ALA A 317 8.34 -16.56 -28.13
C ALA A 317 9.63 -17.14 -28.71
N SER A 318 10.29 -18.04 -27.99
CA SER A 318 11.50 -18.74 -28.43
C SER A 318 11.31 -20.25 -28.24
N GLY A 319 10.77 -20.92 -29.27
CA GLY A 319 10.38 -22.32 -29.19
C GLY A 319 9.35 -22.56 -28.07
N ALA A 320 9.67 -23.46 -27.14
CA ALA A 320 8.84 -23.78 -25.98
C ALA A 320 8.98 -22.76 -24.82
N ALA A 321 9.89 -21.79 -24.92
CA ALA A 321 10.11 -20.77 -23.90
C ALA A 321 9.49 -19.42 -24.29
N ARG A 322 9.16 -18.63 -23.29
CA ARG A 322 8.72 -17.24 -23.37
C ARG A 322 9.74 -16.37 -22.67
N ILE A 323 10.42 -15.51 -23.42
CA ILE A 323 11.48 -14.64 -22.91
C ILE A 323 10.85 -13.30 -22.52
N VAL A 324 11.03 -12.91 -21.27
CA VAL A 324 10.56 -11.65 -20.69
C VAL A 324 11.78 -10.74 -20.52
N ARG A 325 11.77 -9.59 -21.20
CA ARG A 325 12.86 -8.60 -21.18
C ARG A 325 12.53 -7.45 -20.23
N PHE A 326 13.51 -7.04 -19.45
CA PHE A 326 13.40 -5.91 -18.53
C PHE A 326 14.00 -4.63 -19.12
N SER A 327 13.63 -3.49 -18.53
CA SER A 327 14.11 -2.17 -18.97
C SER A 327 15.63 -1.96 -18.84
N ASP A 328 16.32 -2.74 -18.00
CA ASP A 328 17.78 -2.70 -17.87
C ASP A 328 18.52 -3.59 -18.89
N GLY A 329 17.79 -4.22 -19.80
CA GLY A 329 18.33 -5.12 -20.83
C GLY A 329 18.52 -6.57 -20.38
N SER A 330 18.33 -6.89 -19.10
CA SER A 330 18.32 -8.27 -18.62
C SER A 330 17.01 -8.99 -18.99
N SER A 331 16.99 -10.31 -18.85
CA SER A 331 15.82 -11.12 -19.23
C SER A 331 15.73 -12.40 -18.40
N ILE A 332 14.51 -12.89 -18.22
CA ILE A 332 14.23 -14.25 -17.74
C ILE A 332 13.42 -15.03 -18.78
N ALA A 333 13.44 -16.36 -18.67
CA ALA A 333 12.62 -17.25 -19.49
C ALA A 333 11.57 -17.96 -18.64
N ALA A 334 10.46 -18.34 -19.28
CA ALA A 334 9.46 -19.19 -18.65
C ALA A 334 8.77 -20.11 -19.65
N HIS A 335 8.15 -21.19 -19.14
CA HIS A 335 7.23 -21.98 -19.98
C HIS A 335 5.97 -21.18 -20.33
N SER A 336 5.45 -20.40 -19.38
CA SER A 336 4.21 -19.64 -19.57
C SER A 336 4.28 -18.24 -18.96
N VAL A 337 3.45 -17.32 -19.49
CA VAL A 337 3.35 -15.94 -19.03
C VAL A 337 1.89 -15.55 -18.84
N ILE A 338 1.57 -14.91 -17.71
CA ILE A 338 0.27 -14.25 -17.49
C ILE A 338 0.47 -12.73 -17.50
N LEU A 339 -0.18 -12.05 -18.42
CA LEU A 339 -0.25 -10.60 -18.55
C LEU A 339 -1.38 -10.06 -17.66
N ALA A 340 -1.02 -9.43 -16.55
CA ALA A 340 -1.95 -8.84 -15.58
C ALA A 340 -1.64 -7.34 -15.35
N THR A 341 -1.27 -6.65 -16.42
CA THR A 341 -0.75 -5.26 -16.37
C THR A 341 -1.82 -4.21 -16.05
N GLY A 342 -3.09 -4.57 -16.09
CA GLY A 342 -4.21 -3.70 -15.74
C GLY A 342 -4.36 -2.48 -16.65
N VAL A 343 -4.96 -1.42 -16.10
CA VAL A 343 -5.26 -0.17 -16.79
C VAL A 343 -4.96 1.04 -15.89
N SER A 344 -4.79 2.21 -16.51
CA SER A 344 -4.97 3.50 -15.84
C SER A 344 -6.21 4.19 -16.39
N TYR A 345 -7.00 4.80 -15.50
CA TYR A 345 -8.01 5.75 -15.95
C TYR A 345 -7.32 6.91 -16.67
N ARG A 346 -7.91 7.36 -17.77
CA ARG A 346 -7.47 8.59 -18.41
C ARG A 346 -7.84 9.75 -17.49
N GLN A 347 -6.81 10.47 -17.04
CA GLN A 347 -6.99 11.64 -16.20
C GLN A 347 -7.60 12.79 -17.01
N LEU A 348 -8.47 13.56 -16.36
CA LEU A 348 -9.03 14.77 -16.93
C LEU A 348 -7.98 15.87 -16.83
N ALA A 349 -7.45 16.32 -17.96
CA ALA A 349 -6.46 17.38 -18.04
C ALA A 349 -7.08 18.76 -17.74
N ALA A 350 -7.38 19.02 -16.47
CA ALA A 350 -7.97 20.26 -15.97
C ALA A 350 -7.34 20.59 -14.59
N PRO A 351 -6.79 21.79 -14.36
CA PRO A 351 -6.21 22.13 -13.06
C PRO A 351 -7.18 21.90 -11.89
N GLY A 352 -6.65 21.39 -10.77
CA GLY A 352 -7.40 21.12 -9.54
C GLY A 352 -8.15 19.79 -9.49
N THR A 353 -8.28 19.05 -10.60
CA THR A 353 -8.95 17.73 -10.59
C THR A 353 -8.14 16.67 -9.86
N ASP A 354 -6.82 16.70 -10.01
CA ASP A 354 -5.91 15.74 -9.35
C ASP A 354 -5.96 15.91 -7.82
N ASP A 355 -5.91 17.15 -7.33
CA ASP A 355 -5.96 17.48 -5.89
C ASP A 355 -7.29 17.09 -5.23
N LEU A 356 -8.37 17.03 -6.01
CA LEU A 356 -9.73 16.73 -5.54
C LEU A 356 -10.18 15.30 -5.88
N THR A 357 -9.27 14.46 -6.38
CA THR A 357 -9.55 13.05 -6.68
C THR A 357 -9.87 12.28 -5.40
N GLY A 358 -11.04 11.61 -5.37
CA GLY A 358 -11.59 10.95 -4.19
C GLY A 358 -12.33 11.89 -3.22
N CYS A 359 -12.21 13.21 -3.41
CA CYS A 359 -12.86 14.24 -2.62
C CYS A 359 -13.84 15.05 -3.48
N GLY A 360 -14.72 14.37 -4.22
CA GLY A 360 -15.69 14.99 -5.12
C GLY A 360 -15.41 14.75 -6.61
N VAL A 361 -14.16 14.44 -6.99
CA VAL A 361 -13.82 13.98 -8.35
C VAL A 361 -13.55 12.47 -8.35
N PHE A 362 -14.26 11.72 -9.20
CA PHE A 362 -14.20 10.26 -9.23
C PHE A 362 -14.03 9.71 -10.65
N TYR A 363 -13.17 8.70 -10.81
CA TYR A 363 -12.95 8.01 -12.08
C TYR A 363 -13.56 6.61 -12.03
N GLY A 364 -14.64 6.37 -12.79
CA GLY A 364 -15.29 5.05 -12.88
C GLY A 364 -16.10 4.57 -11.65
N SER A 365 -16.11 5.31 -10.53
CA SER A 365 -16.69 4.88 -9.23
C SER A 365 -18.17 5.26 -8.99
N ALA A 366 -18.94 5.60 -10.02
CA ALA A 366 -20.31 6.12 -9.86
C ALA A 366 -21.26 5.23 -9.05
N LEU A 367 -21.06 3.90 -9.03
CA LEU A 367 -21.93 2.97 -8.33
C LEU A 367 -21.71 2.97 -6.81
N THR A 368 -20.48 3.21 -6.35
CA THR A 368 -20.12 3.18 -4.92
C THR A 368 -20.56 4.46 -4.23
N GLU A 369 -20.45 5.59 -4.92
CA GLU A 369 -20.76 6.92 -4.37
C GLU A 369 -22.23 7.33 -4.56
N ALA A 370 -23.04 6.51 -5.23
CA ALA A 370 -24.41 6.89 -5.60
C ALA A 370 -25.31 7.20 -4.41
N ALA A 371 -25.08 6.56 -3.26
CA ALA A 371 -25.80 6.87 -2.02
C ALA A 371 -25.46 8.29 -1.51
N ALA A 372 -24.19 8.71 -1.63
CA ALA A 372 -23.73 10.03 -1.23
C ALA A 372 -24.14 11.14 -2.21
N CYS A 373 -24.50 10.79 -3.46
CA CYS A 373 -25.03 11.72 -4.45
C CYS A 373 -26.52 12.06 -4.26
N GLN A 374 -27.21 11.48 -3.27
CA GLN A 374 -28.64 11.70 -3.06
C GLN A 374 -28.94 13.19 -2.81
N ASP A 375 -29.93 13.74 -3.51
CA ASP A 375 -30.34 15.15 -3.44
C ASP A 375 -29.27 16.19 -3.83
N HIS A 376 -28.14 15.76 -4.41
CA HIS A 376 -27.09 16.64 -4.91
C HIS A 376 -27.11 16.79 -6.45
N ASP A 377 -26.52 17.89 -6.93
CA ASP A 377 -26.25 18.11 -8.34
C ASP A 377 -24.95 17.39 -8.74
N VAL A 378 -25.03 16.55 -9.78
CA VAL A 378 -23.95 15.65 -10.21
C VAL A 378 -23.52 15.97 -11.63
N TYR A 379 -22.21 16.04 -11.86
CA TYR A 379 -21.62 16.22 -13.17
C TYR A 379 -20.95 14.94 -13.64
N ILE A 380 -21.09 14.63 -14.93
CA ILE A 380 -20.50 13.44 -15.55
C ILE A 380 -19.75 13.88 -16.80
N VAL A 381 -18.46 13.56 -16.92
CA VAL A 381 -17.67 13.83 -18.13
C VAL A 381 -17.59 12.57 -18.97
N GLY A 382 -18.16 12.58 -20.18
CA GLY A 382 -18.07 11.45 -21.11
C GLY A 382 -19.25 11.38 -22.07
N GLY A 383 -19.00 10.91 -23.29
CA GLY A 383 -20.00 10.83 -24.38
C GLY A 383 -20.30 9.43 -24.89
N ALA A 384 -19.85 8.38 -24.19
CA ALA A 384 -19.99 6.98 -24.59
C ALA A 384 -20.91 6.21 -23.63
N ASN A 385 -21.18 4.93 -23.94
CA ASN A 385 -22.12 4.09 -23.20
C ASN A 385 -21.92 4.06 -21.68
N SER A 386 -20.67 3.97 -21.19
CA SER A 386 -20.40 3.95 -19.74
C SER A 386 -20.87 5.23 -19.04
N ALA A 387 -20.65 6.40 -19.67
CA ALA A 387 -21.09 7.69 -19.13
C ALA A 387 -22.62 7.80 -19.13
N GLY A 388 -23.28 7.33 -20.21
CA GLY A 388 -24.74 7.32 -20.29
C GLY A 388 -25.40 6.36 -19.30
N GLN A 389 -24.83 5.17 -19.10
CA GLN A 389 -25.30 4.21 -18.10
C GLN A 389 -25.15 4.77 -16.68
N ALA A 390 -24.02 5.43 -16.39
CA ALA A 390 -23.82 6.12 -15.12
C ALA A 390 -24.83 7.25 -14.92
N ALA A 391 -25.11 8.04 -15.96
CA ALA A 391 -26.11 9.11 -15.89
C ALA A 391 -27.51 8.58 -15.56
N MET A 392 -27.93 7.50 -16.23
CA MET A 392 -29.21 6.84 -15.97
C MET A 392 -29.29 6.17 -14.59
N PHE A 393 -28.16 5.75 -14.04
CA PHE A 393 -28.12 5.16 -12.71
C PHE A 393 -28.21 6.23 -11.62
N LEU A 394 -27.37 7.27 -11.72
CA LEU A 394 -27.29 8.35 -10.74
C LEU A 394 -28.56 9.22 -10.74
N SER A 395 -29.24 9.36 -11.88
CA SER A 395 -30.49 10.13 -11.99
C SER A 395 -31.63 9.59 -11.12
N ARG A 396 -31.51 8.37 -10.58
CA ARG A 396 -32.51 7.78 -9.67
C ARG A 396 -32.50 8.40 -8.28
N GLY A 397 -31.37 8.95 -7.83
CA GLY A 397 -31.19 9.52 -6.49
C GLY A 397 -30.67 10.95 -6.46
N ALA A 398 -29.95 11.39 -7.50
CA ALA A 398 -29.43 12.74 -7.60
C ALA A 398 -30.54 13.77 -7.88
N LYS A 399 -30.38 14.99 -7.35
CA LYS A 399 -31.26 16.13 -7.64
C LYS A 399 -31.21 16.48 -9.12
N SER A 400 -30.01 16.53 -9.70
CA SER A 400 -29.82 16.65 -11.14
C SER A 400 -28.54 15.98 -11.60
N VAL A 401 -28.50 15.56 -12.86
CA VAL A 401 -27.32 14.99 -13.50
C VAL A 401 -27.00 15.78 -14.76
N THR A 402 -25.81 16.33 -14.87
CA THR A 402 -25.34 17.07 -16.05
C THR A 402 -24.23 16.29 -16.75
N LEU A 403 -24.49 15.81 -17.96
CA LEU A 403 -23.54 15.09 -18.81
C LEU A 403 -22.77 16.09 -19.69
N LEU A 404 -21.49 16.27 -19.40
CA LEU A 404 -20.54 17.11 -20.12
C LEU A 404 -19.87 16.29 -21.23
N VAL A 405 -20.12 16.68 -22.48
CA VAL A 405 -19.69 15.94 -23.67
C VAL A 405 -18.84 16.87 -24.52
N ARG A 406 -17.57 16.50 -24.74
CA ARG A 406 -16.65 17.26 -25.61
C ARG A 406 -17.11 17.26 -27.08
N GLY A 407 -17.74 16.18 -27.54
CA GLY A 407 -18.29 16.06 -28.89
C GLY A 407 -19.56 16.90 -29.08
N ARG A 408 -19.96 17.09 -30.33
CA ARG A 408 -21.18 17.84 -30.70
C ARG A 408 -22.48 17.07 -30.45
N SER A 409 -22.41 15.75 -30.25
CA SER A 409 -23.57 14.90 -29.97
C SER A 409 -23.16 13.62 -29.22
N LEU A 410 -24.14 12.97 -28.60
CA LEU A 410 -24.00 11.61 -28.06
C LEU A 410 -24.00 10.53 -29.17
N THR A 411 -24.61 10.82 -30.32
CA THR A 411 -24.82 9.86 -31.42
C THR A 411 -23.53 9.31 -32.02
N ALA A 412 -22.39 9.97 -31.82
CA ALA A 412 -21.11 9.51 -32.32
C ALA A 412 -20.60 8.25 -31.59
N SER A 413 -20.90 8.08 -30.30
CA SER A 413 -20.26 7.04 -29.46
C SER A 413 -21.23 6.30 -28.52
N MET A 414 -22.48 6.76 -28.41
CA MET A 414 -23.47 6.20 -27.51
C MET A 414 -24.57 5.46 -28.28
N SER A 415 -25.00 4.31 -27.77
CA SER A 415 -26.06 3.51 -28.36
C SER A 415 -27.39 4.26 -28.40
N HIS A 416 -28.12 4.17 -29.52
CA HIS A 416 -29.34 4.94 -29.78
C HIS A 416 -30.42 4.78 -28.70
N TYR A 417 -30.61 3.57 -28.17
CA TYR A 417 -31.60 3.33 -27.10
C TYR A 417 -31.26 4.11 -25.81
N LEU A 418 -29.97 4.26 -25.49
CA LEU A 418 -29.50 4.91 -24.28
C LEU A 418 -29.62 6.43 -24.42
N ILE A 419 -29.35 6.96 -25.60
CA ILE A 419 -29.60 8.38 -25.92
C ILE A 419 -31.08 8.71 -25.68
N ARG A 420 -31.99 7.88 -26.21
CA ARG A 420 -33.43 8.06 -26.02
C ARG A 420 -33.82 8.02 -24.53
N GLN A 421 -33.28 7.08 -23.76
CA GLN A 421 -33.54 7.02 -22.31
C GLN A 421 -33.07 8.27 -21.58
N ILE A 422 -31.91 8.81 -21.94
CA ILE A 422 -31.38 10.06 -21.38
C ILE A 422 -32.29 11.24 -21.71
N GLU A 423 -32.73 11.35 -22.96
CA GLU A 423 -33.64 12.41 -23.42
C GLU A 423 -35.01 12.35 -22.73
N GLU A 424 -35.52 11.16 -22.44
CA GLU A 424 -36.79 10.95 -21.74
C GLU A 424 -36.69 11.18 -20.22
N THR A 425 -35.48 11.34 -19.65
CA THR A 425 -35.27 11.47 -18.20
C THR A 425 -35.16 12.95 -17.77
N PRO A 426 -36.10 13.49 -16.99
CA PRO A 426 -36.26 14.94 -16.81
C PRO A 426 -35.17 15.62 -15.98
N ASN A 427 -34.48 14.89 -15.10
CA ASN A 427 -33.39 15.43 -14.27
C ASN A 427 -32.01 15.21 -14.88
N ILE A 428 -31.90 14.68 -16.11
CA ILE A 428 -30.64 14.61 -16.85
C ILE A 428 -30.57 15.77 -17.85
N ARG A 429 -29.44 16.48 -17.85
CA ARG A 429 -29.12 17.54 -18.83
C ARG A 429 -27.87 17.15 -19.59
N VAL A 430 -27.88 17.29 -20.92
CA VAL A 430 -26.71 17.02 -21.75
C VAL A 430 -26.15 18.34 -22.27
N ARG A 431 -24.86 18.58 -22.02
CA ARG A 431 -24.10 19.72 -22.54
C ARG A 431 -23.04 19.23 -23.53
N CYS A 432 -23.38 19.28 -24.81
CA CYS A 432 -22.44 19.02 -25.90
C CYS A 432 -21.44 20.18 -26.07
N GLY A 433 -20.32 19.91 -26.74
CA GLY A 433 -19.24 20.89 -26.95
C GLY A 433 -18.68 21.49 -25.66
N THR A 434 -18.89 20.84 -24.51
CA THR A 434 -18.53 21.40 -23.20
C THR A 434 -17.47 20.55 -22.52
N VAL A 435 -16.45 21.20 -21.96
CA VAL A 435 -15.37 20.56 -21.20
C VAL A 435 -15.24 21.18 -19.82
N VAL A 436 -14.71 20.42 -18.87
CA VAL A 436 -14.23 20.97 -17.59
C VAL A 436 -12.87 21.61 -17.86
N GLU A 437 -12.75 22.90 -17.58
CA GLU A 437 -11.50 23.64 -17.71
C GLU A 437 -10.68 23.59 -16.42
N SER A 438 -11.33 23.71 -15.26
CA SER A 438 -10.68 23.56 -13.95
C SER A 438 -11.68 23.16 -12.86
N ALA A 439 -11.18 22.55 -11.79
CA ALA A 439 -11.94 22.19 -10.59
C ALA A 439 -11.42 22.99 -9.38
N HIS A 440 -12.34 23.37 -8.48
CA HIS A 440 -12.03 24.25 -7.35
C HIS A 440 -12.63 23.70 -6.05
N GLY A 441 -11.89 23.82 -4.96
CA GLY A 441 -12.34 23.42 -3.63
C GLY A 441 -11.20 23.41 -2.60
N ASP A 442 -11.55 23.45 -1.32
CA ASP A 442 -10.62 23.30 -0.19
C ASP A 442 -10.94 21.99 0.55
N GLY A 443 -10.19 20.94 0.24
CA GLY A 443 -10.40 19.59 0.79
C GLY A 443 -11.56 18.79 0.19
N HIS A 444 -12.51 19.43 -0.49
CA HIS A 444 -13.59 18.80 -1.27
C HIS A 444 -13.99 19.65 -2.47
N LEU A 445 -14.50 19.04 -3.55
CA LEU A 445 -14.97 19.74 -4.73
C LEU A 445 -16.15 20.65 -4.39
N GLU A 446 -16.04 21.93 -4.75
CA GLU A 446 -17.11 22.91 -4.53
C GLU A 446 -17.66 23.44 -5.86
N ARG A 447 -16.77 23.67 -6.83
CA ARG A 447 -17.11 24.33 -8.09
C ARG A 447 -16.31 23.80 -9.27
N LEU A 448 -16.88 23.92 -10.46
CA LEU A 448 -16.22 23.64 -11.74
C LEU A 448 -16.26 24.87 -12.63
N THR A 449 -15.14 25.16 -13.30
CA THR A 449 -15.15 26.04 -14.49
C THR A 449 -15.41 25.17 -15.70
N LEU A 450 -16.53 25.40 -16.38
CA LEU A 450 -16.88 24.76 -17.63
C LEU A 450 -16.54 25.69 -18.78
N ARG A 451 -16.03 25.14 -19.88
CA ARG A 451 -15.76 25.88 -21.13
C ARG A 451 -16.51 25.26 -22.29
N ASP A 452 -17.21 26.08 -23.05
CA ASP A 452 -17.91 25.66 -24.26
C ASP A 452 -17.01 25.65 -25.51
N GLU A 453 -17.55 25.22 -26.65
CA GLU A 453 -16.81 25.11 -27.92
C GLU A 453 -16.44 26.48 -28.52
N HIS A 454 -17.06 27.57 -28.03
CA HIS A 454 -16.77 28.95 -28.42
C HIS A 454 -15.72 29.62 -27.52
N GLY A 455 -15.27 28.92 -26.48
CA GLY A 455 -14.30 29.42 -25.51
C GLY A 455 -14.90 30.25 -24.38
N SER A 456 -16.22 30.32 -24.27
CA SER A 456 -16.90 30.96 -23.14
C SER A 456 -16.80 30.08 -21.89
N THR A 457 -16.50 30.69 -20.75
CA THR A 457 -16.32 29.99 -19.47
C THR A 457 -17.45 30.31 -18.50
N GLU A 458 -17.92 29.31 -17.78
CA GLU A 458 -18.98 29.40 -16.78
C GLU A 458 -18.54 28.71 -15.49
N LEU A 459 -18.73 29.36 -14.34
CA LEU A 459 -18.48 28.75 -13.04
C LEU A 459 -19.80 28.16 -12.50
N VAL A 460 -19.78 26.88 -12.15
CA VAL A 460 -20.96 26.17 -11.62
C VAL A 460 -20.65 25.53 -10.26
N ASP A 461 -21.65 25.49 -9.39
CA ASP A 461 -21.58 24.71 -8.15
C ASP A 461 -21.62 23.23 -8.49
N ALA A 462 -20.68 22.47 -7.91
CA ALA A 462 -20.51 21.05 -8.18
C ALA A 462 -19.82 20.39 -6.99
N GLN A 463 -20.50 19.41 -6.37
CA GLN A 463 -19.92 18.60 -5.29
C GLN A 463 -19.46 17.23 -5.79
N TRP A 464 -19.98 16.82 -6.96
CA TRP A 464 -19.76 15.49 -7.53
C TRP A 464 -19.44 15.59 -9.01
N LEU A 465 -18.25 15.12 -9.39
CA LEU A 465 -17.79 15.00 -10.77
C LEU A 465 -17.36 13.55 -11.03
N PHE A 466 -18.04 12.87 -11.93
CA PHE A 466 -17.67 11.52 -12.38
C PHE A 466 -17.09 11.55 -13.78
N VAL A 467 -15.85 11.08 -13.93
CA VAL A 467 -15.11 11.11 -15.18
C VAL A 467 -15.13 9.73 -15.84
N PHE A 468 -15.70 9.67 -17.04
CA PHE A 468 -15.88 8.49 -17.90
C PHE A 468 -15.27 8.72 -19.29
N ILE A 469 -13.99 9.10 -19.33
CA ILE A 469 -13.25 9.33 -20.58
C ILE A 469 -12.39 8.13 -21.04
N GLY A 470 -12.67 6.97 -20.44
CA GLY A 470 -12.03 5.69 -20.76
C GLY A 470 -10.84 5.35 -19.86
N ALA A 471 -10.39 4.10 -19.97
CA ALA A 471 -9.16 3.62 -19.37
C ALA A 471 -8.19 3.19 -20.48
N ALA A 472 -6.89 3.36 -20.26
CA ALA A 472 -5.84 2.92 -21.17
C ALA A 472 -5.14 1.70 -20.57
N PRO A 473 -5.07 0.57 -21.28
CA PRO A 473 -4.33 -0.60 -20.83
C PRO A 473 -2.82 -0.38 -20.96
N HIS A 474 -2.04 -1.01 -20.08
CA HIS A 474 -0.57 -0.95 -20.11
C HIS A 474 0.01 -2.03 -21.03
N THR A 475 -0.21 -1.89 -22.33
CA THR A 475 0.04 -2.95 -23.34
C THR A 475 0.83 -2.46 -24.56
N ASP A 476 1.29 -1.22 -24.59
CA ASP A 476 2.01 -0.66 -25.75
C ASP A 476 3.31 -1.40 -26.07
N TRP A 477 4.02 -1.87 -25.05
CA TRP A 477 5.23 -2.69 -25.19
C TRP A 477 4.97 -4.08 -25.80
N LEU A 478 3.70 -4.49 -25.94
CA LEU A 478 3.30 -5.76 -26.58
C LEU A 478 2.92 -5.57 -28.06
N ASP A 479 3.09 -4.37 -28.62
CA ASP A 479 2.80 -4.14 -30.03
C ASP A 479 3.57 -5.10 -30.93
N GLY A 480 2.89 -5.64 -31.94
CA GLY A 480 3.44 -6.68 -32.83
C GLY A 480 3.68 -8.05 -32.18
N THR A 481 3.51 -8.19 -30.86
CA THR A 481 3.73 -9.46 -30.13
C THR A 481 2.41 -10.19 -29.88
N VAL A 482 1.40 -9.51 -29.34
CA VAL A 482 0.06 -10.07 -29.14
C VAL A 482 -0.99 -9.21 -29.85
N LEU A 483 -2.08 -9.84 -30.30
CA LEU A 483 -3.20 -9.12 -30.90
C LEU A 483 -3.95 -8.27 -29.85
N ARG A 484 -4.24 -7.03 -30.23
CA ARG A 484 -4.94 -6.04 -29.40
C ARG A 484 -6.11 -5.44 -30.17
N ASP A 485 -7.15 -5.00 -29.46
CA ASP A 485 -8.25 -4.23 -30.06
C ASP A 485 -7.80 -2.80 -30.43
N GLU A 486 -8.65 -2.04 -31.12
CA GLU A 486 -8.36 -0.66 -31.52
C GLU A 486 -8.14 0.30 -30.34
N ARG A 487 -8.51 -0.11 -29.12
CA ARG A 487 -8.34 0.65 -27.88
C ARG A 487 -7.10 0.20 -27.09
N GLY A 488 -6.35 -0.78 -27.61
CA GLY A 488 -5.12 -1.32 -27.03
C GLY A 488 -5.32 -2.49 -26.05
N PHE A 489 -6.54 -3.00 -25.83
CA PHE A 489 -6.75 -4.13 -24.93
C PHE A 489 -6.37 -5.44 -25.58
N ILE A 490 -5.80 -6.38 -24.80
CA ILE A 490 -5.35 -7.68 -25.33
C ILE A 490 -6.56 -8.55 -25.64
N LEU A 491 -6.60 -9.11 -26.85
CA LEU A 491 -7.61 -10.08 -27.27
C LEU A 491 -7.21 -11.48 -26.78
N ALA A 492 -8.20 -12.28 -26.36
CA ALA A 492 -7.97 -13.62 -25.83
C ALA A 492 -9.08 -14.61 -26.19
N GLY A 493 -8.73 -15.89 -26.25
CA GLY A 493 -9.68 -16.99 -26.39
C GLY A 493 -10.68 -16.79 -27.53
N PRO A 494 -12.00 -16.81 -27.25
CA PRO A 494 -13.04 -16.67 -28.27
C PRO A 494 -12.88 -15.42 -29.16
N ASP A 495 -12.39 -14.31 -28.60
CA ASP A 495 -12.25 -13.04 -29.32
C ASP A 495 -11.16 -13.09 -30.40
N LEU A 496 -10.28 -14.09 -30.35
CA LEU A 496 -9.24 -14.35 -31.36
C LEU A 496 -9.70 -15.26 -32.50
N THR A 497 -10.93 -15.79 -32.41
CA THR A 497 -11.45 -16.78 -33.36
C THR A 497 -12.66 -16.29 -34.16
N PRO A 498 -12.59 -15.14 -34.87
CA PRO A 498 -13.70 -14.67 -35.68
C PRO A 498 -14.00 -15.71 -36.77
N GLY A 499 -15.19 -16.33 -36.71
CA GLY A 499 -15.60 -17.40 -37.62
C GLY A 499 -15.06 -18.80 -37.29
N GLY A 500 -14.57 -19.02 -36.07
CA GLY A 500 -14.17 -20.34 -35.56
C GLY A 500 -12.78 -20.83 -36.01
N ARG A 501 -11.95 -19.95 -36.57
CA ARG A 501 -10.56 -20.26 -36.97
C ARG A 501 -9.57 -19.62 -35.99
N PRO A 502 -8.47 -20.31 -35.61
CA PRO A 502 -7.39 -19.72 -34.82
C PRO A 502 -6.77 -18.49 -35.48
N PRO A 503 -6.12 -17.60 -34.70
CA PRO A 503 -5.43 -16.44 -35.25
C PRO A 503 -4.28 -16.85 -36.19
N ALA A 504 -3.90 -15.94 -37.09
CA ALA A 504 -2.78 -16.18 -38.00
C ALA A 504 -1.49 -16.44 -37.20
N GLY A 505 -0.73 -17.47 -37.60
CA GLY A 505 0.50 -17.88 -36.90
C GLY A 505 0.28 -18.77 -35.67
N TRP A 506 -0.95 -19.22 -35.40
CA TRP A 506 -1.22 -20.18 -34.35
C TRP A 506 -0.71 -21.59 -34.70
N GLU A 507 0.19 -22.13 -33.88
CA GLU A 507 0.92 -23.38 -34.21
C GLU A 507 0.34 -24.64 -33.56
N LEU A 508 -0.57 -24.52 -32.58
CA LEU A 508 -1.12 -25.66 -31.85
C LEU A 508 -2.37 -26.24 -32.51
N ASP A 509 -2.53 -27.55 -32.46
CA ASP A 509 -3.72 -28.30 -32.96
C ASP A 509 -4.92 -28.20 -31.99
N ARG A 510 -5.23 -26.98 -31.56
CA ARG A 510 -6.39 -26.61 -30.76
C ARG A 510 -6.61 -25.11 -30.87
N PRO A 511 -7.84 -24.60 -30.66
CA PRO A 511 -8.03 -23.15 -30.51
C PRO A 511 -7.34 -22.62 -29.23
N PRO A 512 -7.08 -21.31 -29.15
CA PRO A 512 -6.63 -20.66 -27.91
C PRO A 512 -7.60 -20.92 -26.76
N TYR A 513 -7.09 -21.17 -25.55
CA TYR A 513 -7.93 -21.23 -24.35
C TYR A 513 -8.56 -19.87 -24.03
N HIS A 514 -9.57 -19.85 -23.15
CA HIS A 514 -10.39 -18.66 -22.89
C HIS A 514 -9.60 -17.39 -22.54
N LEU A 515 -8.51 -17.52 -21.78
CA LEU A 515 -7.64 -16.40 -21.39
C LEU A 515 -6.30 -16.41 -22.14
N GLU A 516 -6.11 -17.31 -23.11
CA GLU A 516 -4.88 -17.41 -23.90
C GLU A 516 -4.92 -16.37 -25.02
N THR A 517 -3.80 -15.67 -25.20
CA THR A 517 -3.63 -14.62 -26.20
C THR A 517 -3.38 -15.23 -27.58
N SER A 518 -3.05 -14.40 -28.58
CA SER A 518 -2.63 -14.88 -29.90
C SER A 518 -1.29 -15.62 -29.90
N VAL A 519 -0.57 -15.66 -28.78
CA VAL A 519 0.69 -16.38 -28.61
C VAL A 519 0.47 -17.56 -27.65
N PRO A 520 0.71 -18.82 -28.08
CA PRO A 520 0.56 -19.99 -27.23
C PRO A 520 1.36 -19.89 -25.93
N GLY A 521 0.78 -20.30 -24.81
CA GLY A 521 1.44 -20.21 -23.49
C GLY A 521 1.52 -18.80 -22.89
N VAL A 522 0.98 -17.78 -23.58
CA VAL A 522 0.83 -16.42 -23.05
C VAL A 522 -0.66 -16.17 -22.81
N PHE A 523 -1.00 -15.84 -21.58
CA PHE A 523 -2.35 -15.60 -21.10
C PHE A 523 -2.52 -14.14 -20.67
N VAL A 524 -3.75 -13.66 -20.59
CA VAL A 524 -4.09 -12.33 -20.06
C VAL A 524 -5.21 -12.44 -19.04
N ALA A 525 -5.09 -11.70 -17.93
CA ALA A 525 -6.09 -11.66 -16.86
C ALA A 525 -6.32 -10.24 -16.35
N GLY A 526 -7.57 -9.97 -15.96
CA GLY A 526 -7.99 -8.68 -15.41
C GLY A 526 -8.08 -7.59 -16.47
N ASP A 527 -7.92 -6.34 -16.02
CA ASP A 527 -8.36 -5.19 -16.81
C ASP A 527 -7.54 -4.92 -18.08
N ALA A 528 -6.40 -5.57 -18.29
CA ALA A 528 -5.67 -5.47 -19.56
C ALA A 528 -6.36 -6.23 -20.71
N ARG A 529 -7.27 -7.17 -20.40
CA ARG A 529 -8.02 -7.97 -21.37
C ARG A 529 -9.19 -7.16 -21.95
N ALA A 530 -9.45 -7.38 -23.24
CA ALA A 530 -10.63 -6.85 -23.92
C ALA A 530 -11.91 -7.40 -23.27
N GLU A 531 -12.94 -6.55 -23.15
CA GLU A 531 -14.26 -6.92 -22.61
C GLU A 531 -14.25 -7.59 -21.21
N SER A 532 -13.19 -7.39 -20.42
CA SER A 532 -13.14 -7.84 -19.02
C SER A 532 -14.18 -7.10 -18.16
N ALA A 533 -14.65 -7.72 -17.08
CA ALA A 533 -15.67 -7.13 -16.19
C ALA A 533 -15.24 -5.87 -15.43
N LYS A 534 -13.94 -5.52 -15.38
CA LYS A 534 -13.37 -4.37 -14.63
C LYS A 534 -13.78 -4.36 -13.14
N ARG A 535 -13.71 -5.52 -12.49
CA ARG A 535 -14.05 -5.71 -11.07
C ARG A 535 -12.94 -6.47 -10.35
N VAL A 536 -12.68 -6.11 -9.10
CA VAL A 536 -11.63 -6.74 -8.27
C VAL A 536 -11.86 -8.24 -8.12
N ALA A 537 -13.08 -8.68 -7.77
CA ALA A 537 -13.40 -10.10 -7.62
C ALA A 537 -13.23 -10.88 -8.93
N SER A 538 -13.68 -10.32 -10.06
CA SER A 538 -13.50 -10.91 -11.38
C SER A 538 -12.03 -10.98 -11.78
N ALA A 539 -11.24 -9.93 -11.52
CA ALA A 539 -9.81 -9.91 -11.81
C ALA A 539 -9.07 -11.01 -11.03
N VAL A 540 -9.34 -11.16 -9.73
CA VAL A 540 -8.79 -12.26 -8.92
C VAL A 540 -9.19 -13.63 -9.48
N GLY A 541 -10.47 -13.79 -9.85
CA GLY A 541 -10.98 -15.02 -10.44
C GLY A 541 -10.34 -15.36 -11.80
N GLU A 542 -10.16 -14.37 -12.68
CA GLU A 542 -9.46 -14.54 -13.96
C GLU A 542 -7.98 -14.92 -13.74
N GLY A 543 -7.31 -14.31 -12.75
CA GLY A 543 -5.94 -14.68 -12.38
C GLY A 543 -5.82 -16.15 -11.97
N ALA A 544 -6.72 -16.63 -11.11
CA ALA A 544 -6.77 -18.04 -10.71
C ALA A 544 -7.13 -18.97 -11.88
N MET A 545 -8.12 -18.58 -12.70
CA MET A 545 -8.52 -19.34 -13.88
C MET A 545 -7.38 -19.46 -14.90
N ALA A 546 -6.57 -18.41 -15.07
CA ALA A 546 -5.43 -18.43 -15.97
C ALA A 546 -4.40 -19.50 -15.56
N VAL A 547 -4.16 -19.71 -14.25
CA VAL A 547 -3.26 -20.77 -13.75
C VAL A 547 -3.77 -22.16 -14.12
N MET A 548 -5.07 -22.42 -13.96
CA MET A 548 -5.66 -23.70 -14.42
C MET A 548 -5.42 -23.93 -15.92
N LEU A 549 -5.49 -22.88 -16.75
CA LEU A 549 -5.21 -22.97 -18.18
C LEU A 549 -3.71 -23.11 -18.48
N VAL A 550 -2.84 -22.52 -17.66
CA VAL A 550 -1.39 -22.74 -17.70
C VAL A 550 -1.09 -24.21 -17.48
N HIS A 551 -1.65 -24.87 -16.47
CA HIS A 551 -1.44 -26.31 -16.26
C HIS A 551 -1.83 -27.14 -17.49
N ARG A 552 -2.99 -26.87 -18.09
CA ARG A 552 -3.42 -27.56 -19.33
C ARG A 552 -2.46 -27.33 -20.50
N TYR A 553 -1.90 -26.13 -20.61
CA TYR A 553 -0.89 -25.84 -21.62
C TYR A 553 0.41 -26.62 -21.37
N LEU A 554 0.88 -26.65 -20.12
CA LEU A 554 2.10 -27.36 -19.74
C LEU A 554 1.98 -28.88 -19.90
N GLU A 555 0.80 -29.47 -19.65
CA GLU A 555 0.55 -30.91 -19.88
C GLU A 555 0.66 -31.32 -21.36
N GLN A 556 0.50 -30.37 -22.28
CA GLN A 556 0.52 -30.60 -23.74
C GLN A 556 1.86 -30.23 -24.40
N SER A 557 2.80 -29.66 -23.63
CA SER A 557 4.04 -29.06 -24.14
C SER A 557 5.25 -29.98 -24.04
#